data_AF-A0A2A7UWX0-F1
#
_entry.id   AF-A0A2A7UWX0-F1
#
_cell.length_a   1.000
_cell.length_b   1.000
_cell.length_c   1.000
_cell.angle_alpha   90.00
_cell.angle_beta   90.00
_cell.angle_gamma   90.00
#
_symmetry.space_group_name_H-M   'P 1'
#
loop_
_entity.id
_entity.type
_entity.pdbx_description
1 polymer ?
#
loop_
_entity_poly.entity_id
_entity_poly.type
_entity_poly.pdbx_seq_one_letter_code
_entity_poly.pdbx_strand_id
1 'polypeptide(L)'
;MATEDRFKQAVIATLARRSANQCANPDCGALTSGPSDDPHDSVNVGEAAHIYGANPGSARYDSTMTSVDRSSITNAIWLCGNCHKLIDDDPVKYPSGLLFEWQRAHEQFIAEKVGKASARIRKKFEDRHLEEFGRLSYLSERLILEKGDLWEYRLTAEVLRFEMEPVLHRWNSFKRKLYTLPSSRVTKEDFFPWIGIKLEEIVNISYAFSELINKEFAIAWGEPGVPGKDTAIVATARLYSEMCQSALTWEESIRFSFLDEIFEELQGLLIGTAGKIIDEAAKLPVFLAETVSTNPVEGIFQLNLVLSLPEGWNDKVNAALERIRIQLSM
;
A
#
# COMPACT_ATOMS: atom_id res chain seq x y z
N MET A 1 4.33 0.98 -25.99
CA MET A 1 3.50 0.61 -24.83
C MET A 1 4.20 -0.54 -24.13
N ALA A 2 4.48 -0.43 -22.83
CA ALA A 2 5.10 -1.52 -22.09
C ALA A 2 4.18 -2.74 -22.15
N THR A 3 4.73 -3.89 -22.58
CA THR A 3 4.01 -5.16 -22.69
C THR A 3 3.78 -5.83 -21.33
N GLU A 4 4.39 -5.31 -20.27
CA GLU A 4 4.48 -5.92 -18.95
C GLU A 4 3.16 -5.85 -18.16
N ASP A 5 2.43 -4.74 -18.27
CA ASP A 5 1.17 -4.54 -17.52
C ASP A 5 -0.07 -5.18 -18.20
N ARG A 6 0.11 -5.93 -19.29
CA ARG A 6 -0.99 -6.61 -19.99
C ARG A 6 -1.36 -7.91 -19.29
N PHE A 7 -2.66 -8.23 -19.26
CA PHE A 7 -3.12 -9.53 -18.74
C PHE A 7 -2.57 -10.68 -19.59
N LYS A 8 -2.01 -11.69 -18.93
CA LYS A 8 -1.61 -12.94 -19.58
C LYS A 8 -2.85 -13.69 -20.10
N GLN A 9 -2.72 -14.46 -21.18
CA GLN A 9 -3.85 -15.18 -21.77
C GLN A 9 -4.60 -16.10 -20.77
N ALA A 10 -3.88 -16.71 -19.83
CA ALA A 10 -4.48 -17.52 -18.77
C ALA A 10 -5.38 -16.70 -17.84
N VAL A 11 -4.99 -15.46 -17.53
CA VAL A 11 -5.81 -14.52 -16.73
C VAL A 11 -7.08 -14.15 -17.50
N ILE A 12 -6.94 -13.77 -18.77
CA ILE A 12 -8.07 -13.43 -19.65
C ILE A 12 -9.07 -14.60 -19.73
N ALA A 13 -8.57 -15.81 -20.02
CA ALA A 13 -9.42 -17.00 -20.14
C ALA A 13 -10.09 -17.40 -18.82
N THR A 14 -9.43 -17.17 -17.69
CA THR A 14 -9.99 -17.43 -16.36
C THR A 14 -11.06 -16.40 -16.02
N LEU A 15 -10.78 -15.11 -16.27
CA LEU A 15 -11.71 -14.02 -16.03
C LEU A 15 -13.00 -14.17 -16.86
N ALA A 16 -12.87 -14.49 -18.15
CA ALA A 16 -14.02 -14.78 -19.01
C ALA A 16 -14.90 -15.90 -18.45
N ARG A 17 -14.29 -16.99 -17.97
CA ARG A 17 -15.00 -18.12 -17.35
C ARG A 17 -15.65 -17.76 -16.02
N ARG A 18 -14.98 -16.99 -15.16
CA ARG A 18 -15.54 -16.47 -13.89
C ARG A 18 -16.78 -15.62 -14.12
N SER A 19 -16.77 -14.83 -15.19
CA SER A 19 -17.90 -14.00 -15.59
C SER A 19 -18.94 -14.74 -16.44
N ALA A 20 -18.82 -16.06 -16.60
CA ALA A 20 -19.66 -16.89 -17.47
C ALA A 20 -19.81 -16.35 -18.91
N ASN A 21 -18.72 -15.76 -19.43
CA ASN A 21 -18.68 -15.03 -20.70
C ASN A 21 -19.81 -13.98 -20.81
N GLN A 22 -20.17 -13.31 -19.72
CA GLN A 22 -21.15 -12.22 -19.68
C GLN A 22 -20.49 -10.91 -19.23
N CYS A 23 -20.85 -9.81 -19.88
CA CYS A 23 -20.41 -8.47 -19.51
C CYS A 23 -20.81 -8.16 -18.06
N ALA A 24 -19.84 -7.74 -17.24
CA ALA A 24 -20.05 -7.43 -15.82
C ALA A 24 -20.67 -6.04 -15.57
N ASN A 25 -20.89 -5.22 -16.61
CA ASN A 25 -21.66 -4.00 -16.45
C ASN A 25 -23.12 -4.35 -16.08
N PRO A 26 -23.63 -3.87 -14.92
CA PRO A 26 -24.97 -4.21 -14.42
C PRO A 26 -26.11 -3.87 -15.38
N ASP A 27 -25.94 -2.83 -16.21
CA ASP A 27 -26.95 -2.40 -17.18
C ASP A 27 -26.85 -3.14 -18.52
N CYS A 28 -25.83 -3.97 -18.72
CA CYS A 28 -25.55 -4.65 -19.98
C CYS A 28 -25.82 -6.16 -19.92
N GLY A 29 -25.06 -6.91 -19.11
CA GLY A 29 -25.19 -8.37 -18.99
C GLY A 29 -25.04 -9.18 -20.29
N ALA A 30 -24.55 -8.59 -21.38
CA ALA A 30 -24.51 -9.21 -22.70
C ALA A 30 -23.63 -10.48 -22.71
N LEU A 31 -24.09 -11.53 -23.41
CA LEU A 31 -23.26 -12.67 -23.76
C LEU A 31 -22.13 -12.18 -24.69
N THR A 32 -20.90 -12.58 -24.36
CA THR A 32 -19.69 -12.15 -25.05
C THR A 32 -19.07 -13.24 -25.90
N SER A 33 -19.56 -14.47 -25.81
CA SER A 33 -19.08 -15.61 -26.60
C SER A 33 -20.25 -16.31 -27.28
N GLY A 34 -20.06 -16.74 -28.53
CA GLY A 34 -21.08 -17.40 -29.34
C GLY A 34 -20.49 -18.26 -30.46
N PRO A 35 -21.33 -19.02 -31.19
CA PRO A 35 -20.87 -19.84 -32.31
C PRO A 35 -20.33 -18.97 -33.46
N SER A 36 -19.35 -19.50 -34.20
CA SER A 36 -18.90 -18.97 -35.49
C SER A 36 -19.42 -19.85 -36.65
N ASP A 37 -19.24 -19.41 -37.89
CA ASP A 37 -19.54 -20.21 -39.09
C ASP A 37 -18.60 -21.43 -39.23
N ASP A 38 -17.40 -21.38 -38.64
CA ASP A 38 -16.52 -22.54 -38.49
C ASP A 38 -16.92 -23.34 -37.22
N PRO A 39 -17.26 -24.64 -37.35
CA PRO A 39 -17.65 -25.49 -36.21
C PRO A 39 -16.51 -25.75 -35.20
N HIS A 40 -15.28 -25.39 -35.52
CA HIS A 40 -14.12 -25.48 -34.62
C HIS A 40 -13.71 -24.14 -34.00
N ASP A 41 -14.49 -23.07 -34.23
CA ASP A 41 -14.20 -21.72 -33.72
C ASP A 41 -15.41 -21.07 -33.01
N SER A 42 -15.15 -19.98 -32.31
CA SER A 42 -16.16 -19.20 -31.58
C SER A 42 -15.94 -17.71 -31.76
N VAL A 43 -17.03 -16.94 -31.82
CA VAL A 43 -16.97 -15.49 -31.76
C VAL A 43 -16.78 -15.06 -30.31
N ASN A 44 -15.86 -14.14 -30.06
CA ASN A 44 -15.67 -13.48 -28.77
C ASN A 44 -15.64 -11.96 -28.95
N VAL A 45 -16.50 -11.25 -28.22
CA VAL A 45 -16.59 -9.77 -28.17
C VAL A 45 -16.34 -9.22 -26.75
N GLY A 46 -15.88 -10.09 -25.85
CA GLY A 46 -15.54 -9.79 -24.48
C GLY A 46 -14.05 -9.55 -24.30
N GLU A 47 -13.72 -8.65 -23.38
CA GLU A 47 -12.39 -8.15 -23.12
C GLU A 47 -12.13 -8.09 -21.61
N ALA A 48 -10.89 -8.37 -21.22
CA ALA A 48 -10.43 -8.16 -19.85
C ALA A 48 -9.99 -6.69 -19.71
N ALA A 49 -10.82 -5.90 -19.02
CA ALA A 49 -10.57 -4.49 -18.78
C ALA A 49 -9.82 -4.28 -17.46
N HIS A 50 -8.92 -3.31 -17.44
CA HIS A 50 -8.20 -2.88 -16.24
C HIS A 50 -9.10 -1.98 -15.38
N ILE A 51 -9.23 -2.31 -14.09
CA ILE A 51 -9.92 -1.44 -13.12
C ILE A 51 -9.03 -0.23 -12.81
N TYR A 52 -7.80 -0.45 -12.34
CA TYR A 52 -6.73 0.55 -12.39
C TYR A 52 -5.93 0.37 -13.67
N GLY A 53 -5.85 1.44 -14.47
CA GLY A 53 -5.24 1.41 -15.80
C GLY A 53 -3.80 0.89 -15.81
N ALA A 54 -3.42 0.26 -16.91
CA ALA A 54 -2.14 -0.45 -17.05
C ALA A 54 -0.92 0.48 -17.13
N ASN A 55 -1.05 1.68 -17.72
CA ASN A 55 0.08 2.54 -18.09
C ASN A 55 -0.15 4.00 -17.65
N PRO A 56 0.92 4.80 -17.42
CA PRO A 56 0.78 6.25 -17.26
C PRO A 56 -0.05 6.87 -18.38
N GLY A 57 -1.05 7.67 -18.01
CA GLY A 57 -1.99 8.31 -18.95
C GLY A 57 -3.20 7.45 -19.35
N SER A 58 -3.29 6.20 -18.91
CA SER A 58 -4.50 5.38 -19.07
C SER A 58 -5.57 5.71 -18.03
N ALA A 59 -6.81 5.33 -18.32
CA ALA A 59 -7.96 5.55 -17.44
C ALA A 59 -7.70 4.97 -16.04
N ARG A 60 -7.93 5.78 -15.00
CA ARG A 60 -7.74 5.40 -13.58
C ARG A 60 -6.34 4.86 -13.25
N TYR A 61 -5.29 5.27 -13.97
CA TYR A 61 -3.93 4.86 -13.62
C TYR A 61 -3.54 5.34 -12.22
N ASP A 62 -3.08 4.42 -11.37
CA ASP A 62 -2.49 4.72 -10.06
C ASP A 62 -0.98 4.49 -10.14
N SER A 63 -0.20 5.58 -10.02
CA SER A 63 1.26 5.54 -10.06
C SER A 63 1.90 4.83 -8.88
N THR A 64 1.15 4.64 -7.80
CA THR A 64 1.62 3.95 -6.60
C THR A 64 1.42 2.44 -6.69
N MET A 65 0.60 1.96 -7.61
CA MET A 65 0.45 0.53 -7.86
C MET A 65 1.66 -0.03 -8.60
N THR A 66 1.94 -1.30 -8.34
CA THR A 66 3.00 -2.00 -9.04
C THR A 66 2.51 -2.59 -10.35
N SER A 67 3.45 -2.97 -11.23
CA SER A 67 3.12 -3.58 -12.51
C SER A 67 2.33 -4.88 -12.37
N VAL A 68 2.57 -5.63 -11.28
CA VAL A 68 1.85 -6.88 -11.06
C VAL A 68 0.50 -6.70 -10.41
N ASP A 69 0.33 -5.73 -9.53
CA ASP A 69 -1.04 -5.41 -9.09
C ASP A 69 -1.87 -4.95 -10.28
N ARG A 70 -1.28 -4.17 -11.20
CA ARG A 70 -1.95 -3.75 -12.43
C ARG A 70 -2.31 -4.91 -13.36
N SER A 71 -1.44 -5.90 -13.53
CA SER A 71 -1.66 -7.06 -14.41
C SER A 71 -2.30 -8.29 -13.72
N SER A 72 -2.68 -8.17 -12.45
CA SER A 72 -3.34 -9.22 -11.69
C SER A 72 -4.81 -9.36 -12.06
N ILE A 73 -5.34 -10.59 -11.98
CA ILE A 73 -6.79 -10.83 -12.07
C ILE A 73 -7.57 -10.07 -10.98
N THR A 74 -6.90 -9.74 -9.87
CA THR A 74 -7.44 -8.91 -8.78
C THR A 74 -7.66 -7.44 -9.16
N ASN A 75 -7.19 -7.01 -10.33
CA ASN A 75 -7.40 -5.68 -10.92
C ASN A 75 -8.16 -5.73 -12.26
N ALA A 76 -8.75 -6.87 -12.62
CA ALA A 76 -9.40 -7.07 -13.92
C ALA A 76 -10.92 -7.20 -13.80
N ILE A 77 -11.67 -6.72 -14.79
CA ILE A 77 -13.14 -6.92 -14.92
C ILE A 77 -13.47 -7.36 -16.36
N TRP A 78 -14.39 -8.32 -16.54
CA TRP A 78 -14.81 -8.78 -17.88
C TRP A 78 -15.93 -7.91 -18.45
N LEU A 79 -15.73 -7.30 -19.61
CA LEU A 79 -16.71 -6.42 -20.26
C LEU A 79 -16.82 -6.74 -21.76
N CYS A 80 -17.96 -6.46 -22.39
CA CYS A 80 -18.00 -6.41 -23.85
C CYS A 80 -17.22 -5.19 -24.38
N GLY A 81 -16.73 -5.23 -25.61
CA GLY A 81 -15.93 -4.13 -26.18
C GLY A 81 -16.59 -2.75 -26.08
N ASN A 82 -17.93 -2.68 -26.21
CA ASN A 82 -18.67 -1.43 -26.03
C ASN A 82 -18.61 -0.89 -24.60
N CYS A 83 -18.79 -1.76 -23.59
CA CYS A 83 -18.73 -1.35 -22.19
C CYS A 83 -17.30 -1.09 -21.74
N HIS A 84 -16.31 -1.82 -22.26
CA HIS A 84 -14.90 -1.55 -22.00
C HIS A 84 -14.53 -0.14 -22.48
N LYS A 85 -14.87 0.19 -23.73
CA LYS A 85 -14.67 1.55 -24.26
C LYS A 85 -15.38 2.61 -23.43
N LEU A 86 -16.64 2.37 -23.05
CA LEU A 86 -17.44 3.31 -22.26
C LEU A 86 -16.76 3.67 -20.93
N ILE A 87 -16.22 2.70 -20.19
CA ILE A 87 -15.60 2.97 -18.89
C ILE A 87 -14.25 3.69 -19.04
N ASP A 88 -13.55 3.47 -20.15
CA ASP A 88 -12.25 4.10 -20.40
C ASP A 88 -12.37 5.53 -20.94
N ASP A 89 -13.41 5.82 -21.73
CA ASP A 89 -13.68 7.15 -22.27
C ASP A 89 -14.15 8.14 -21.17
N ASP A 90 -14.72 7.64 -20.05
CA ASP A 90 -15.21 8.48 -18.94
C ASP A 90 -14.81 7.93 -17.54
N PRO A 91 -13.53 8.01 -17.15
CA PRO A 91 -13.05 7.48 -15.87
C PRO A 91 -13.58 8.25 -14.65
N VAL A 92 -14.12 9.46 -14.83
CA VAL A 92 -14.73 10.25 -13.75
C VAL A 92 -16.10 9.67 -13.40
N LYS A 93 -16.91 9.34 -14.42
CA LYS A 93 -18.19 8.66 -14.22
C LYS A 93 -18.03 7.20 -13.82
N TYR A 94 -16.96 6.54 -14.27
CA TYR A 94 -16.63 5.15 -13.97
C TYR A 94 -15.31 5.04 -13.19
N PRO A 95 -15.28 5.45 -11.90
CA PRO A 95 -14.08 5.37 -11.07
C PRO A 95 -13.77 3.91 -10.68
N SER A 96 -12.53 3.64 -10.27
CA SER A 96 -12.07 2.27 -9.95
C SER A 96 -12.93 1.58 -8.89
N GLY A 97 -13.32 2.31 -7.84
CA GLY A 97 -14.20 1.78 -6.79
C GLY A 97 -15.54 1.27 -7.32
N LEU A 98 -16.16 1.98 -8.26
CA LEU A 98 -17.40 1.52 -8.90
C LEU A 98 -17.18 0.25 -9.71
N LEU A 99 -16.05 0.12 -10.41
CA LEU A 99 -15.76 -1.06 -11.20
C LEU A 99 -15.45 -2.28 -10.33
N PHE A 100 -14.81 -2.11 -9.16
CA PHE A 100 -14.70 -3.18 -8.17
C PHE A 100 -16.07 -3.65 -7.69
N GLU A 101 -17.00 -2.73 -7.43
CA GLU A 101 -18.38 -3.07 -7.06
C GLU A 101 -19.10 -3.81 -8.19
N TRP A 102 -18.95 -3.37 -9.44
CA TRP A 102 -19.53 -4.06 -10.60
C TRP A 102 -19.02 -5.48 -10.73
N GLN A 103 -17.71 -5.66 -10.64
CA GLN A 103 -17.10 -6.98 -10.67
C GLN A 103 -17.67 -7.87 -9.56
N ARG A 104 -17.65 -7.39 -8.31
CA ARG A 104 -18.09 -8.16 -7.15
C ARG A 104 -19.57 -8.56 -7.27
N ALA A 105 -20.42 -7.61 -7.69
CA ALA A 105 -21.83 -7.85 -7.92
C ALA A 105 -22.06 -8.88 -9.04
N HIS A 106 -21.30 -8.80 -10.13
CA HIS A 106 -21.41 -9.75 -11.24
C HIS A 106 -20.95 -11.16 -10.85
N GLU A 107 -19.82 -11.30 -10.17
CA GLU A 107 -19.33 -12.60 -9.71
C GLU A 107 -20.31 -13.25 -8.72
N GLN A 108 -20.94 -12.46 -7.84
CA GLN A 108 -22.02 -12.93 -6.98
C GLN A 108 -23.22 -13.41 -7.81
N PHE A 109 -23.66 -12.62 -8.78
CA PHE A 109 -24.78 -12.96 -9.66
C PHE A 109 -24.53 -14.27 -10.43
N ILE A 110 -23.32 -14.47 -10.96
CA ILE A 110 -22.93 -15.71 -11.61
C ILE A 110 -22.90 -16.87 -10.61
N ALA A 111 -22.32 -16.68 -9.42
CA ALA A 111 -22.30 -17.72 -8.39
C ALA A 111 -23.70 -18.18 -7.96
N GLU A 112 -24.65 -17.24 -7.83
CA GLU A 112 -26.05 -17.54 -7.51
C GLU A 112 -26.74 -18.34 -8.62
N LYS A 113 -26.44 -18.04 -9.90
CA LYS A 113 -26.96 -18.78 -11.06
C LYS A 113 -26.37 -20.18 -11.19
N VAL A 114 -25.09 -20.36 -10.84
CA VAL A 114 -24.40 -21.65 -10.95
C VAL A 114 -24.80 -22.61 -9.80
N GLY A 115 -25.15 -22.12 -8.60
CA GLY A 115 -25.82 -22.98 -7.61
C GLY A 115 -25.99 -22.48 -6.16
N LYS A 116 -27.27 -22.25 -5.78
CA LYS A 116 -27.99 -22.37 -4.48
C LYS A 116 -27.44 -21.72 -3.18
N ALA A 117 -28.31 -21.71 -2.15
CA ALA A 117 -28.29 -20.96 -0.88
C ALA A 117 -26.95 -20.82 -0.14
N SER A 118 -25.98 -21.72 -0.34
CA SER A 118 -24.63 -21.62 0.20
C SER A 118 -23.86 -20.41 -0.31
N ALA A 119 -24.09 -19.96 -1.56
CA ALA A 119 -23.47 -18.75 -2.10
C ALA A 119 -23.83 -17.50 -1.26
N ARG A 120 -25.10 -17.37 -0.88
CA ARG A 120 -25.58 -16.28 -0.02
C ARG A 120 -25.02 -16.37 1.40
N ILE A 121 -24.86 -17.59 1.94
CA ILE A 121 -24.24 -17.79 3.26
C ILE A 121 -22.76 -17.46 3.22
N ARG A 122 -22.05 -17.88 2.16
CA ARG A 122 -20.64 -17.55 1.94
C ARG A 122 -20.44 -16.03 1.86
N LYS A 123 -21.25 -15.32 1.06
CA LYS A 123 -21.20 -13.86 1.02
C LYS A 123 -21.36 -13.23 2.40
N LYS A 124 -22.36 -13.64 3.18
CA LYS A 124 -22.54 -13.15 4.55
C LYS A 124 -21.36 -13.44 5.48
N PHE A 125 -20.61 -14.51 5.22
CA PHE A 125 -19.39 -14.80 5.95
C PHE A 125 -18.26 -13.87 5.50
N GLU A 126 -18.06 -13.72 4.19
CA GLU A 126 -17.06 -12.81 3.59
C GLU A 126 -17.29 -11.35 4.01
N ASP A 127 -18.53 -10.86 3.96
CA ASP A 127 -18.90 -9.50 4.38
C ASP A 127 -18.54 -9.26 5.85
N ARG A 128 -18.91 -10.20 6.74
CA ARG A 128 -18.58 -10.12 8.18
C ARG A 128 -17.09 -10.22 8.45
N HIS A 129 -16.37 -11.05 7.70
CA HIS A 129 -14.92 -11.15 7.81
C HIS A 129 -14.26 -9.82 7.42
N LEU A 130 -14.69 -9.21 6.32
CA LEU A 130 -14.19 -7.90 5.87
C LEU A 130 -14.51 -6.77 6.86
N GLU A 131 -15.67 -6.82 7.53
CA GLU A 131 -16.04 -5.85 8.58
C GLU A 131 -15.01 -5.80 9.73
N GLU A 132 -14.34 -6.91 10.05
CA GLU A 132 -13.32 -6.96 11.12
C GLU A 132 -12.12 -6.03 10.85
N PHE A 133 -11.86 -5.71 9.58
CA PHE A 133 -10.73 -4.89 9.19
C PHE A 133 -11.04 -3.40 9.14
N GLY A 134 -12.32 -2.99 9.12
CA GLY A 134 -12.71 -1.59 8.91
C GLY A 134 -12.36 -1.12 7.50
N ARG A 135 -11.72 0.06 7.37
CA ARG A 135 -11.37 0.62 6.06
C ARG A 135 -10.17 -0.10 5.45
N LEU A 136 -10.32 -0.59 4.22
CA LEU A 136 -9.26 -1.15 3.39
C LEU A 136 -9.34 -0.60 1.96
N SER A 137 -8.31 -0.86 1.16
CA SER A 137 -8.43 -0.70 -0.29
C SER A 137 -9.27 -1.83 -0.89
N TYR A 138 -9.97 -1.56 -1.99
CA TYR A 138 -10.71 -2.60 -2.72
C TYR A 138 -9.82 -3.79 -3.13
N LEU A 139 -8.55 -3.53 -3.44
CA LEU A 139 -7.60 -4.58 -3.79
C LEU A 139 -7.23 -5.45 -2.57
N SER A 140 -7.06 -4.84 -1.38
CA SER A 140 -6.86 -5.57 -0.13
C SER A 140 -8.03 -6.49 0.18
N GLU A 141 -9.26 -5.98 0.06
CA GLU A 141 -10.48 -6.79 0.28
C GLU A 141 -10.48 -8.01 -0.65
N ARG A 142 -10.18 -7.83 -1.95
CA ARG A 142 -10.08 -8.95 -2.89
C ARG A 142 -8.99 -9.96 -2.52
N LEU A 143 -7.81 -9.49 -2.14
CA LEU A 143 -6.70 -10.36 -1.74
C LEU A 143 -7.05 -11.21 -0.51
N ILE A 144 -7.77 -10.64 0.46
CA ILE A 144 -8.26 -11.33 1.66
C ILE A 144 -9.26 -12.43 1.31
N LEU A 145 -10.18 -12.17 0.37
CA LEU A 145 -11.21 -13.14 0.00
C LEU A 145 -10.68 -14.25 -0.92
N GLU A 146 -9.82 -13.92 -1.87
CA GLU A 146 -9.39 -14.86 -2.91
C GLU A 146 -8.19 -15.71 -2.52
N LYS A 147 -7.28 -15.20 -1.67
CA LYS A 147 -6.07 -15.88 -1.18
C LYS A 147 -5.33 -16.69 -2.26
N GLY A 148 -5.04 -16.05 -3.38
CA GLY A 148 -4.28 -16.64 -4.49
C GLY A 148 -2.80 -16.87 -4.19
N ASP A 149 -2.01 -17.13 -5.23
CA ASP A 149 -0.57 -17.37 -5.07
C ASP A 149 0.15 -16.19 -4.43
N LEU A 150 0.93 -16.47 -3.38
CA LEU A 150 1.71 -15.49 -2.63
C LEU A 150 0.84 -14.36 -2.04
N TRP A 151 -0.43 -14.65 -1.72
CA TRP A 151 -1.39 -13.64 -1.25
C TRP A 151 -0.94 -12.94 0.02
N GLU A 152 -0.19 -13.60 0.91
CA GLU A 152 0.30 -13.00 2.15
C GLU A 152 1.17 -11.77 1.86
N TYR A 153 2.12 -11.93 0.94
CA TYR A 153 3.05 -10.88 0.53
C TYR A 153 2.37 -9.81 -0.33
N ARG A 154 1.46 -10.21 -1.22
CA ARG A 154 0.65 -9.28 -2.04
C ARG A 154 -0.25 -8.42 -1.16
N LEU A 155 -0.91 -9.02 -0.17
CA LEU A 155 -1.73 -8.33 0.81
C LEU A 155 -0.87 -7.37 1.63
N THR A 156 0.29 -7.83 2.09
CA THR A 156 1.23 -6.98 2.85
C THR A 156 1.63 -5.75 2.03
N ALA A 157 2.03 -5.93 0.77
CA ALA A 157 2.41 -4.82 -0.09
C ALA A 157 1.27 -3.81 -0.32
N GLU A 158 0.07 -4.30 -0.61
CA GLU A 158 -1.09 -3.45 -0.90
C GLU A 158 -1.60 -2.72 0.35
N VAL A 159 -1.65 -3.39 1.50
CA VAL A 159 -2.05 -2.76 2.77
C VAL A 159 -1.03 -1.70 3.16
N LEU A 160 0.28 -1.98 3.06
CA LEU A 160 1.32 -0.99 3.30
C LEU A 160 1.20 0.21 2.36
N ARG A 161 1.02 -0.02 1.05
CA ARG A 161 0.81 1.06 0.07
C ARG A 161 -0.37 1.95 0.46
N PHE A 162 -1.49 1.35 0.85
CA PHE A 162 -2.72 2.06 1.20
C PHE A 162 -2.61 2.80 2.54
N GLU A 163 -2.18 2.11 3.60
CA GLU A 163 -2.13 2.64 4.97
C GLU A 163 -1.00 3.67 5.16
N MET A 164 0.08 3.60 4.36
CA MET A 164 1.20 4.55 4.45
C MET A 164 1.00 5.80 3.59
N GLU A 165 0.05 5.82 2.64
CA GLU A 165 -0.15 6.98 1.76
C GLU A 165 -0.30 8.31 2.53
N PRO A 166 -1.10 8.40 3.61
CA PRO A 166 -1.29 9.67 4.32
C PRO A 166 0.00 10.18 4.98
N VAL A 167 0.77 9.30 5.62
CA VAL A 167 2.03 9.68 6.27
C VAL A 167 3.10 10.05 5.25
N LEU A 168 3.17 9.35 4.10
CA LEU A 168 4.09 9.69 3.01
C LEU A 168 3.74 11.05 2.38
N HIS A 169 2.46 11.32 2.16
CA HIS A 169 1.99 12.62 1.68
C HIS A 169 2.37 13.74 2.65
N ARG A 170 2.14 13.53 3.94
CA ARG A 170 2.44 14.51 4.99
C ARG A 170 3.94 14.72 5.16
N TRP A 171 4.74 13.66 5.10
CA TRP A 171 6.20 13.73 5.10
C TRP A 171 6.74 14.53 3.91
N ASN A 172 6.22 14.30 2.70
CA ASN A 172 6.59 15.09 1.52
C ASN A 172 6.20 16.57 1.67
N SER A 173 5.06 16.85 2.28
CA SER A 173 4.62 18.21 2.60
C SER A 173 5.52 18.88 3.65
N PHE A 174 5.98 18.13 4.66
CA PHE A 174 6.93 18.60 5.67
C PHE A 174 8.27 18.99 5.05
N LYS A 175 8.84 18.11 4.21
CA LYS A 175 10.10 18.37 3.47
C LYS A 175 10.01 19.67 2.65
N ARG A 176 8.84 19.94 2.07
CA ARG A 176 8.55 21.12 1.25
C ARG A 176 8.04 22.33 2.02
N LYS A 177 7.93 22.24 3.35
CA LYS A 177 7.44 23.29 4.26
C LYS A 177 6.04 23.81 3.87
N LEU A 178 5.12 22.90 3.50
CA LEU A 178 3.78 23.26 3.03
C LEU A 178 2.75 23.51 4.15
N TYR A 179 3.12 23.30 5.40
CA TYR A 179 2.25 23.54 6.56
C TYR A 179 3.06 23.90 7.82
N THR A 180 2.34 24.38 8.83
CA THR A 180 2.86 24.65 10.17
C THR A 180 1.96 24.01 11.23
N LEU A 181 2.51 23.75 12.41
CA LEU A 181 1.77 23.36 13.60
C LEU A 181 1.93 24.44 14.68
N PRO A 182 1.06 24.46 15.72
CA PRO A 182 1.27 25.30 16.89
C PRO A 182 2.63 24.99 17.53
N SER A 183 3.44 26.04 17.73
CA SER A 183 4.76 25.86 18.32
C SER A 183 4.72 25.74 19.84
N SER A 184 5.51 24.82 20.39
CA SER A 184 5.76 24.70 21.83
C SER A 184 7.04 25.44 22.20
N ARG A 185 7.00 26.28 23.23
CA ARG A 185 8.21 26.88 23.79
C ARG A 185 8.92 25.85 24.66
N VAL A 186 10.21 25.64 24.42
CA VAL A 186 11.11 24.94 25.34
C VAL A 186 12.05 25.98 25.93
N THR A 187 12.15 26.03 27.25
CA THR A 187 13.02 26.97 27.96
C THR A 187 14.46 26.45 27.96
N LYS A 188 15.42 27.28 28.41
CA LYS A 188 16.81 26.83 28.56
C LYS A 188 16.93 25.74 29.62
N GLU A 189 16.15 25.85 30.69
CA GLU A 189 16.11 24.91 31.80
C GLU A 189 15.53 23.55 31.37
N ASP A 190 14.53 23.58 30.49
CA ASP A 190 13.83 22.38 30.03
C ASP A 190 14.50 21.71 28.81
N PHE A 191 15.47 22.37 28.16
CA PHE A 191 16.04 21.88 26.91
C PHE A 191 16.69 20.50 27.02
N PHE A 192 17.58 20.29 28.00
CA PHE A 192 18.27 19.00 28.15
C PHE A 192 17.34 17.85 28.55
N PRO A 193 16.39 18.02 29.49
CA PRO A 193 15.33 17.05 29.73
C PRO A 193 14.52 16.74 28.46
N TRP A 194 14.11 17.78 27.72
CA TRP A 194 13.31 17.64 26.51
C TRP A 194 14.05 16.87 25.42
N ILE A 195 15.31 17.22 25.12
CA ILE A 195 16.07 16.53 24.07
C ILE A 195 16.42 15.10 24.46
N GLY A 196 16.64 14.82 25.75
CA GLY A 196 16.82 13.46 26.25
C GLY A 196 15.63 12.56 25.92
N ILE A 197 14.40 13.06 26.18
CA ILE A 197 13.16 12.36 25.82
C ILE A 197 13.08 12.15 24.30
N LYS A 198 13.38 13.18 23.50
CA LYS A 198 13.36 13.06 22.03
C LYS A 198 14.32 12.00 21.51
N LEU A 199 15.53 11.92 22.08
CA LEU A 199 16.52 10.91 21.68
C LEU A 199 16.09 9.49 22.07
N GLU A 200 15.43 9.32 23.22
CA GLU A 200 14.86 8.03 23.60
C GLU A 200 13.70 7.62 22.69
N GLU A 201 12.80 8.56 22.36
CA GLU A 201 11.67 8.33 21.45
C GLU A 201 12.16 7.80 20.07
N ILE A 202 13.16 8.43 19.45
CA ILE A 202 13.65 8.00 18.12
C ILE A 202 14.33 6.64 18.15
N VAL A 203 15.01 6.29 19.26
CA VAL A 203 15.59 4.95 19.46
C VAL A 203 14.48 3.90 19.56
N ASN A 204 13.42 4.18 20.33
CA ASN A 204 12.28 3.28 20.47
C ASN A 204 11.52 3.09 19.16
N ILE A 205 11.32 4.16 18.38
CA ILE A 205 10.72 4.10 17.04
C ILE A 205 11.57 3.21 16.12
N SER A 206 12.89 3.41 16.12
CA SER A 206 13.82 2.63 15.29
C SER A 206 13.82 1.14 15.67
N TYR A 207 13.76 0.84 16.97
CA TYR A 207 13.66 -0.53 17.47
C TYR A 207 12.35 -1.20 17.04
N ALA A 208 11.21 -0.53 17.26
CA ALA A 208 9.90 -1.06 16.88
C ALA A 208 9.81 -1.34 15.37
N PHE A 209 10.32 -0.41 14.55
CA PHE A 209 10.41 -0.58 13.11
C PHE A 209 11.24 -1.82 12.70
N SER A 210 12.39 -2.03 13.34
CA SER A 210 13.23 -3.20 13.11
C SER A 210 12.54 -4.51 13.51
N GLU A 211 11.83 -4.55 14.64
CA GLU A 211 11.10 -5.75 15.07
C GLU A 211 9.95 -6.09 14.11
N LEU A 212 9.22 -5.08 13.63
CA LEU A 212 8.13 -5.28 12.67
C LEU A 212 8.63 -5.93 11.38
N ILE A 213 9.74 -5.43 10.82
CA ILE A 213 10.32 -5.94 9.57
C ILE A 213 10.90 -7.33 9.72
N ASN A 214 11.72 -7.52 10.76
CA ASN A 214 12.56 -8.71 10.86
C ASN A 214 11.89 -9.88 11.56
N LYS A 215 10.75 -9.66 12.23
CA LYS A 215 10.04 -10.70 13.01
C LYS A 215 8.54 -10.71 12.77
N GLU A 216 7.84 -9.60 13.02
CA GLU A 216 6.37 -9.64 13.08
C GLU A 216 5.72 -9.94 11.73
N PHE A 217 6.28 -9.46 10.61
CA PHE A 217 5.77 -9.85 9.29
C PHE A 217 5.96 -11.35 9.03
N ALA A 218 7.10 -11.93 9.39
CA ALA A 218 7.34 -13.36 9.24
C ALA A 218 6.35 -14.19 10.08
N ILE A 219 6.07 -13.76 11.32
CA ILE A 219 5.05 -14.39 12.17
C ILE A 219 3.66 -14.29 11.54
N ALA A 220 3.32 -13.12 10.98
CA ALA A 220 2.02 -12.89 10.34
C ALA A 220 1.82 -13.71 9.06
N TRP A 221 2.88 -13.87 8.26
CA TRP A 221 2.89 -14.71 7.05
C TRP A 221 2.80 -16.20 7.36
N GLY A 222 3.22 -16.61 8.56
CA GLY A 222 3.20 -18.01 8.98
C GLY A 222 4.42 -18.80 8.51
N GLU A 223 4.55 -20.02 9.04
CA GLU A 223 5.62 -20.93 8.66
C GLU A 223 5.48 -21.39 7.19
N PRO A 224 6.58 -21.74 6.50
CA PRO A 224 6.51 -22.25 5.13
C PRO A 224 5.52 -23.41 4.97
N GLY A 225 4.53 -23.23 4.09
CA GLY A 225 3.47 -24.21 3.82
C GLY A 225 2.27 -24.14 4.77
N VAL A 226 2.29 -23.25 5.77
CA VAL A 226 1.15 -22.95 6.64
C VAL A 226 0.61 -21.58 6.26
N PRO A 227 -0.67 -21.46 5.85
CA PRO A 227 -1.24 -20.17 5.48
C PRO A 227 -1.14 -19.15 6.61
N GLY A 228 -0.72 -17.93 6.27
CA GLY A 228 -0.71 -16.80 7.18
C GLY A 228 -2.11 -16.36 7.60
N LYS A 229 -2.17 -15.45 8.58
CA LYS A 229 -3.43 -14.85 9.03
C LYS A 229 -3.57 -13.44 8.45
N ASP A 230 -4.60 -13.22 7.65
CA ASP A 230 -4.94 -11.91 7.08
C ASP A 230 -5.08 -10.83 8.16
N THR A 231 -5.74 -11.13 9.28
CA THR A 231 -5.87 -10.23 10.43
C THR A 231 -4.52 -9.84 11.04
N ALA A 232 -3.58 -10.78 11.14
CA ALA A 232 -2.22 -10.49 11.61
C ALA A 232 -1.45 -9.65 10.60
N ILE A 233 -1.53 -9.97 9.30
CA ILE A 233 -0.86 -9.23 8.23
C ILE A 233 -1.32 -7.77 8.21
N VAL A 234 -2.64 -7.54 8.23
CA VAL A 234 -3.21 -6.18 8.22
C VAL A 234 -2.83 -5.43 9.50
N ALA A 235 -2.90 -6.07 10.67
CA ALA A 235 -2.52 -5.44 11.93
C ALA A 235 -1.04 -5.03 11.94
N THR A 236 -0.13 -5.91 11.50
CA THR A 236 1.31 -5.61 11.42
C THR A 236 1.60 -4.49 10.43
N ALA A 237 0.93 -4.48 9.27
CA ALA A 237 1.08 -3.41 8.28
C ALA A 237 0.59 -2.04 8.80
N ARG A 238 -0.50 -2.02 9.58
CA ARG A 238 -0.97 -0.80 10.24
C ARG A 238 -0.01 -0.31 11.30
N LEU A 239 0.50 -1.19 12.17
CA LEU A 239 1.53 -0.84 13.15
C LEU A 239 2.79 -0.28 12.46
N TYR A 240 3.16 -0.83 11.32
CA TYR A 240 4.28 -0.32 10.51
C TYR A 240 4.02 1.10 9.99
N SER A 241 2.81 1.39 9.50
CA SER A 241 2.40 2.75 9.13
C SER A 241 2.38 3.69 10.35
N GLU A 242 1.89 3.22 11.51
CA GLU A 242 1.89 3.97 12.76
C GLU A 242 3.30 4.33 13.24
N MET A 243 4.29 3.46 13.03
CA MET A 243 5.70 3.78 13.32
C MET A 243 6.25 4.87 12.39
N CYS A 244 5.84 4.86 11.12
CA CYS A 244 6.15 5.96 10.20
C CYS A 244 5.48 7.27 10.65
N GLN A 245 4.23 7.21 11.13
CA GLN A 245 3.52 8.37 11.67
C GLN A 245 4.16 8.88 12.97
N SER A 246 4.71 7.98 13.79
CA SER A 246 5.45 8.32 15.00
C SER A 246 6.75 9.04 14.66
N ALA A 247 7.49 8.55 13.66
CA ALA A 247 8.68 9.21 13.13
C ALA A 247 8.36 10.62 12.59
N LEU A 248 7.23 10.78 11.88
CA LEU A 248 6.78 12.09 11.40
C LEU A 248 6.38 13.03 12.54
N THR A 249 5.64 12.52 13.53
CA THR A 249 5.26 13.29 14.72
C THR A 249 6.50 13.75 15.49
N TRP A 250 7.53 12.90 15.55
CA TRP A 250 8.81 13.26 16.12
C TRP A 250 9.47 14.42 15.35
N GLU A 251 9.56 14.33 14.02
CA GLU A 251 10.08 15.39 13.13
C GLU A 251 9.35 16.72 13.34
N GLU A 252 8.02 16.65 13.39
CA GLU A 252 7.16 17.79 13.66
C GLU A 252 7.44 18.39 15.04
N SER A 253 7.61 17.55 16.07
CA SER A 253 7.92 18.01 17.42
C SER A 253 9.28 18.70 17.51
N ILE A 254 10.28 18.27 16.73
CA ILE A 254 11.57 18.97 16.67
C ILE A 254 11.43 20.28 15.88
N ARG A 255 10.88 20.24 14.66
CA ARG A 255 10.82 21.41 13.77
C ARG A 255 9.98 22.54 14.36
N PHE A 256 8.85 22.21 14.98
CA PHE A 256 7.89 23.21 15.44
C PHE A 256 8.08 23.60 16.91
N SER A 257 9.17 23.18 17.57
CA SER A 257 9.56 23.75 18.86
C SER A 257 10.24 25.10 18.69
N PHE A 258 9.89 26.05 19.55
CA PHE A 258 10.58 27.32 19.69
C PHE A 258 11.62 27.19 20.80
N LEU A 259 12.89 27.32 20.45
CA LEU A 259 14.03 27.20 21.37
C LEU A 259 14.71 28.57 21.54
N ASP A 260 15.53 28.71 22.57
CA ASP A 260 16.48 29.81 22.65
C ASP A 260 17.55 29.70 21.55
N GLU A 261 18.01 30.84 21.03
CA GLU A 261 18.95 30.97 19.89
C GLU A 261 20.17 30.05 20.03
N ILE A 262 20.65 29.86 21.26
CA ILE A 262 21.79 29.00 21.59
C ILE A 262 21.60 27.53 21.17
N PHE A 263 20.36 27.06 21.00
CA PHE A 263 20.03 25.67 20.64
C PHE A 263 19.58 25.48 19.18
N GLU A 264 19.41 26.55 18.40
CA GLU A 264 18.88 26.47 17.04
C GLU A 264 19.76 25.62 16.10
N GLU A 265 21.09 25.68 16.27
CA GLU A 265 22.00 24.85 15.49
C GLU A 265 21.75 23.36 15.73
N LEU A 266 21.63 22.96 17.00
CA LEU A 266 21.40 21.57 17.39
C LEU A 266 20.01 21.09 16.91
N GLN A 267 18.99 21.93 17.00
CA GLN A 267 17.68 21.66 16.43
C GLN A 267 17.76 21.41 14.91
N GLY A 268 18.50 22.26 14.19
CA GLY A 268 18.72 22.11 12.75
C GLY A 268 19.37 20.77 12.37
N LEU A 269 20.28 20.26 13.20
CA LEU A 269 20.92 18.95 13.00
C LEU A 269 19.96 17.77 13.22
N LEU A 270 18.94 17.93 14.07
CA LEU A 270 17.97 16.87 14.39
C LEU A 270 16.86 16.77 13.33
N ILE A 271 16.49 17.88 12.69
CA ILE A 271 15.47 17.88 11.64
C ILE A 271 15.91 17.01 10.46
N GLY A 272 15.04 16.10 10.04
CA GLY A 272 15.25 15.15 8.95
C GLY A 272 15.90 13.83 9.35
N THR A 273 16.24 13.63 10.63
CA THR A 273 16.83 12.38 11.11
C THR A 273 15.82 11.23 11.16
N ALA A 274 14.64 11.43 11.76
CA ALA A 274 13.59 10.41 11.79
C ALA A 274 12.90 10.27 10.44
N GLY A 275 12.88 11.32 9.62
CA GLY A 275 12.35 11.30 8.26
C GLY A 275 12.99 10.24 7.35
N LYS A 276 14.27 9.89 7.58
CA LYS A 276 14.95 8.80 6.87
C LYS A 276 14.30 7.44 7.14
N ILE A 277 13.75 7.22 8.33
CA ILE A 277 13.02 5.98 8.65
C ILE A 277 11.83 5.85 7.69
N ILE A 278 11.09 6.94 7.46
CA ILE A 278 9.94 6.97 6.54
C ILE A 278 10.39 6.70 5.09
N ASP A 279 11.48 7.34 4.65
CA ASP A 279 11.99 7.15 3.29
C ASP A 279 12.49 5.70 3.05
N GLU A 280 13.15 5.08 4.03
CA GLU A 280 13.52 3.66 3.97
C GLU A 280 12.29 2.75 4.04
N ALA A 281 11.32 3.09 4.88
CA ALA A 281 10.10 2.32 5.07
C ALA A 281 9.28 2.16 3.80
N ALA A 282 9.23 3.21 2.99
CA ALA A 282 8.52 3.25 1.72
C ALA A 282 9.04 2.24 0.69
N LYS A 283 10.26 1.69 0.88
CA LYS A 283 10.85 0.70 -0.03
C LYS A 283 10.25 -0.70 0.13
N LEU A 284 9.76 -1.04 1.32
CA LEU A 284 9.22 -2.37 1.62
C LEU A 284 8.03 -2.77 0.73
N PRO A 285 6.95 -1.98 0.61
CA PRO A 285 5.82 -2.34 -0.25
C PRO A 285 6.24 -2.50 -1.72
N VAL A 286 7.15 -1.64 -2.19
CA VAL A 286 7.69 -1.72 -3.56
C VAL A 286 8.46 -3.03 -3.76
N PHE A 287 9.38 -3.33 -2.86
CA PHE A 287 10.18 -4.56 -2.90
C PHE A 287 9.31 -5.83 -2.88
N LEU A 288 8.33 -5.90 -1.99
CA LEU A 288 7.44 -7.05 -1.88
C LEU A 288 6.66 -7.26 -3.18
N ALA A 289 6.05 -6.18 -3.69
CA ALA A 289 5.25 -6.25 -4.90
C ALA A 289 6.09 -6.57 -6.15
N GLU A 290 7.30 -6.02 -6.28
CA GLU A 290 8.25 -6.38 -7.35
C GLU A 290 8.73 -7.82 -7.23
N THR A 291 8.97 -8.32 -6.02
CA THR A 291 9.42 -9.70 -5.80
C THR A 291 8.36 -10.70 -6.21
N VAL A 292 7.13 -10.56 -5.69
CA VAL A 292 6.01 -11.47 -6.03
C VAL A 292 5.55 -11.30 -7.47
N SER A 293 5.95 -10.21 -8.14
CA SER A 293 5.63 -9.97 -9.54
C SER A 293 6.13 -11.07 -10.48
N THR A 294 7.27 -11.64 -10.14
CA THR A 294 7.93 -12.67 -10.94
C THR A 294 7.29 -14.05 -10.78
N ASN A 295 6.32 -14.20 -9.87
CA ASN A 295 5.78 -15.49 -9.40
C ASN A 295 6.91 -16.51 -9.16
N PRO A 296 7.86 -16.18 -8.26
CA PRO A 296 8.99 -17.05 -8.02
C PRO A 296 8.52 -18.36 -7.41
N VAL A 297 9.08 -19.47 -7.89
CA VAL A 297 8.81 -20.82 -7.35
C VAL A 297 9.73 -21.13 -6.17
N GLU A 298 10.95 -20.59 -6.19
CA GLU A 298 11.95 -20.68 -5.13
C GLU A 298 12.89 -19.47 -5.19
N GLY A 299 13.60 -19.18 -4.09
CA GLY A 299 14.61 -18.12 -4.06
C GLY A 299 14.79 -17.46 -2.69
N ILE A 300 15.89 -16.73 -2.54
CA ILE A 300 16.14 -15.82 -1.42
C ILE A 300 16.14 -14.40 -1.99
N PHE A 301 15.24 -13.56 -1.49
CA PHE A 301 15.11 -12.16 -1.87
C PHE A 301 15.47 -11.30 -0.66
N GLN A 302 16.35 -10.33 -0.84
CA GLN A 302 16.88 -9.53 0.26
C GLN A 302 16.64 -8.04 0.03
N LEU A 303 15.98 -7.41 0.99
CA LEU A 303 15.84 -5.96 1.10
C LEU A 303 16.74 -5.47 2.24
N ASN A 304 17.65 -4.53 1.94
CA ASN A 304 18.48 -3.89 2.93
C ASN A 304 17.97 -2.47 3.18
N LEU A 305 17.44 -2.23 4.37
CA LEU A 305 16.98 -0.90 4.82
C LEU A 305 18.03 -0.29 5.73
N VAL A 306 18.46 0.93 5.42
CA VAL A 306 19.59 1.58 6.12
C VAL A 306 19.11 2.76 6.95
N LEU A 307 18.90 2.51 8.24
CA LEU A 307 18.57 3.54 9.22
C LEU A 307 19.86 4.18 9.76
N SER A 308 20.40 5.16 9.02
CA SER A 308 21.65 5.83 9.40
C SER A 308 21.50 7.34 9.58
N LEU A 309 22.27 7.89 10.52
CA LEU A 309 22.39 9.33 10.71
C LEU A 309 23.13 9.97 9.53
N PRO A 310 22.95 11.27 9.26
CA PRO A 310 23.72 11.98 8.24
C PRO A 310 25.24 11.84 8.45
N GLU A 311 25.99 11.94 7.36
CA GLU A 311 27.46 11.87 7.44
C GLU A 311 28.03 13.01 8.29
N GLY A 312 28.96 12.66 9.19
CA GLY A 312 29.56 13.57 10.16
C GLY A 312 28.57 14.14 11.18
N TRP A 313 27.37 13.55 11.33
CA TRP A 313 26.35 14.06 12.24
C TRP A 313 26.83 14.08 13.70
N ASN A 314 27.48 13.02 14.17
CA ASN A 314 28.02 12.96 15.53
C ASN A 314 29.01 14.09 15.80
N ASP A 315 29.93 14.36 14.86
CA ASP A 315 30.93 15.42 15.02
C ASP A 315 30.27 16.81 15.06
N LYS A 316 29.26 17.04 14.20
CA LYS A 316 28.50 18.29 14.18
C LYS A 316 27.71 18.50 15.47
N VAL A 317 27.06 17.46 15.97
CA VAL A 317 26.31 17.52 17.24
C VAL A 317 27.24 17.77 18.42
N ASN A 318 28.37 17.06 18.50
CA ASN A 318 29.37 17.28 19.54
C ASN A 318 29.91 18.71 19.51
N ALA A 319 30.19 19.24 18.33
CA ALA A 319 30.65 20.63 18.17
C ALA A 319 29.57 21.66 18.60
N ALA A 320 28.30 21.42 18.27
CA ALA A 320 27.19 22.27 18.69
C ALA A 320 27.00 22.24 20.21
N LEU A 321 27.06 21.06 20.83
CA LEU A 321 26.98 20.88 22.29
C LEU A 321 28.10 21.62 23.03
N GLU A 322 29.33 21.61 22.50
CA GLU A 322 30.44 22.34 23.12
C GLU A 322 30.24 23.86 23.04
N ARG A 323 29.71 24.37 21.92
CA ARG A 323 29.33 25.80 21.80
C ARG A 323 28.24 26.19 22.80
N ILE A 324 27.20 25.36 22.93
CA ILE A 324 26.13 25.54 23.92
C ILE A 324 26.72 25.61 25.33
N ARG A 325 27.64 24.70 25.67
CA ARG A 325 28.28 24.65 26.99
C ARG A 325 29.04 25.94 27.31
N ILE A 326 29.80 26.47 26.36
CA ILE A 326 30.54 27.73 26.53
C ILE A 326 29.55 28.88 26.79
N GLN A 327 28.49 28.99 25.99
CA GLN A 327 27.50 30.07 26.12
C GLN A 327 26.68 30.00 27.41
N LEU A 328 26.40 28.80 27.93
CA LEU A 328 25.72 28.62 29.22
C LEU A 328 26.62 28.92 30.43
N SER A 329 27.94 28.96 30.23
CA SER A 329 28.93 29.28 31.28
C SER A 329 29.31 30.75 31.38
N MET A 330 28.84 31.59 30.44
CA MET A 330 29.05 33.04 30.38
C MET A 330 27.88 33.79 31.02
#